data_AF-A0A8T0AZU8-F1
#
_entry.id   AF-A0A8T0AZU8-F1
#
_cell.length_a   1.000
_cell.length_b   1.000
_cell.length_c   1.000
_cell.angle_alpha   90.00
_cell.angle_beta   90.00
_cell.angle_gamma   90.00
#
_symmetry.space_group_name_H-M   'P 1'
#
loop_
_entity.id
_entity.type
_entity.pdbx_description
1 polymer ?
#
loop_
_entity_poly.entity_id
_entity_poly.type
_entity_poly.pdbx_seq_one_letter_code
_entity_poly.pdbx_strand_id
1 'polypeptide(L)'
;MQNLESEIRPYLSRWYEESVMHIHRVVQLVQANIAFLLHAALSHTHVEVTGADERTKTDVVRFIKAASLQGLVQEEPNTTALCKSVSETSHSDLLIDCSSGEATFTNTVTNRFCDEWIPAFVNAAERFNPFLLRQILDNFKLKAIQDMNNLKRFIRQAEMSHYALFRCCLFLQSCGNGDVLLQNARAEHSGLPEACSIIRVLEEFLSEQAAITAQ
;
A
#
# COMPACT_ATOMS: atom_id res chain seq x y z
N MET A 1 -25.66 -35.54 9.09
CA MET A 1 -25.87 -34.51 8.04
C MET A 1 -26.59 -33.27 8.56
N GLN A 2 -27.60 -33.37 9.42
CA GLN A 2 -28.32 -32.19 9.96
C GLN A 2 -27.44 -31.16 10.69
N ASN A 3 -26.39 -31.60 11.39
CA ASN A 3 -25.48 -30.71 12.11
C ASN A 3 -24.60 -29.85 11.17
N LEU A 4 -24.34 -30.34 9.96
CA LEU A 4 -23.55 -29.62 8.96
C LEU A 4 -24.36 -28.46 8.37
N GLU A 5 -25.65 -28.65 8.11
CA GLU A 5 -26.53 -27.58 7.61
C GLU A 5 -26.73 -26.47 8.65
N SER A 6 -26.82 -26.80 9.95
CA SER A 6 -26.98 -25.81 11.01
C SER A 6 -25.73 -24.95 11.25
N GLU A 7 -24.53 -25.48 10.98
CA GLU A 7 -23.27 -24.74 11.16
C GLU A 7 -22.78 -24.07 9.87
N ILE A 8 -22.90 -24.74 8.71
CA ILE A 8 -22.43 -24.22 7.42
C ILE A 8 -23.33 -23.11 6.90
N ARG A 9 -24.65 -23.23 7.04
CA ARG A 9 -25.59 -22.25 6.45
C ARG A 9 -25.43 -20.84 7.05
N PRO A 10 -25.28 -20.65 8.38
CA PRO A 10 -24.97 -19.34 8.96
C PRO A 10 -23.58 -18.84 8.59
N TYR A 11 -22.60 -19.73 8.42
CA TYR A 11 -21.26 -19.35 8.00
C TYR A 11 -21.26 -18.83 6.56
N LEU A 12 -21.85 -19.57 5.61
CA LEU A 12 -21.93 -19.15 4.21
C LEU A 12 -22.80 -17.90 4.02
N SER A 13 -23.83 -17.70 4.83
CA SER A 13 -24.65 -16.49 4.76
C SER A 13 -23.89 -15.23 5.19
N ARG A 14 -22.90 -15.36 6.09
CA ARG A 14 -22.04 -14.24 6.55
C ARG A 14 -20.78 -14.08 5.71
N TRP A 15 -20.40 -15.10 4.93
CA TRP A 15 -19.18 -15.10 4.14
C TRP A 15 -19.03 -13.86 3.26
N TYR A 16 -20.10 -13.45 2.56
CA TYR A 16 -20.08 -12.27 1.71
C TYR A 16 -19.79 -10.99 2.52
N GLU A 17 -20.44 -10.86 3.68
CA GLU A 17 -20.32 -9.71 4.57
C GLU A 17 -18.91 -9.58 5.17
N GLU A 18 -18.28 -10.72 5.45
CA GLU A 18 -16.96 -10.80 6.07
C GLU A 18 -15.83 -10.73 5.03
N SER A 19 -16.01 -11.34 3.86
CA SER A 19 -14.94 -11.55 2.87
C SER A 19 -14.89 -10.50 1.76
N VAL A 20 -16.00 -9.81 1.49
CA VAL A 20 -16.10 -8.87 0.36
C VAL A 20 -16.51 -7.48 0.82
N MET A 21 -17.54 -7.40 1.67
CA MET A 21 -18.16 -6.11 2.02
C MET A 21 -17.26 -5.18 2.85
N HIS A 22 -16.21 -5.68 3.51
CA HIS A 22 -15.26 -4.83 4.26
C HIS A 22 -14.60 -3.78 3.36
N ILE A 23 -14.29 -4.13 2.10
CA ILE A 23 -13.71 -3.19 1.12
C ILE A 23 -14.70 -2.07 0.84
N HIS A 24 -15.97 -2.41 0.57
CA HIS A 24 -17.01 -1.43 0.33
C HIS A 24 -17.25 -0.52 1.54
N ARG A 25 -17.35 -1.08 2.75
CA ARG A 25 -17.58 -0.30 3.98
C ARG A 25 -16.42 0.67 4.26
N VAL A 26 -15.17 0.24 4.06
CA VAL A 26 -14.02 1.12 4.22
C VAL A 26 -14.00 2.22 3.17
N VAL A 27 -14.24 1.90 1.90
CA VAL A 27 -14.27 2.92 0.83
C VAL A 27 -15.40 3.93 1.07
N GLN A 28 -16.56 3.50 1.57
CA GLN A 28 -17.63 4.41 1.97
C GLN A 28 -17.29 5.28 3.19
N LEU A 29 -16.50 4.74 4.13
CA LEU A 29 -16.05 5.49 5.30
C LEU A 29 -15.07 6.60 4.92
N VAL A 30 -14.09 6.30 4.06
CA VAL A 30 -12.98 7.21 3.78
C VAL A 30 -13.14 8.01 2.48
N GLN A 31 -13.99 7.56 1.56
CA GLN A 31 -14.29 8.23 0.30
C GLN A 31 -13.01 8.58 -0.48
N ALA A 32 -12.82 9.86 -0.86
CA ALA A 32 -11.64 10.33 -1.58
C ALA A 32 -10.33 10.17 -0.78
N ASN A 33 -10.41 10.07 0.55
CA ASN A 33 -9.25 9.87 1.42
C ASN A 33 -8.72 8.42 1.39
N ILE A 34 -9.29 7.55 0.53
CA ILE A 34 -8.81 6.18 0.30
C ILE A 34 -7.33 6.13 -0.08
N ALA A 35 -6.82 7.16 -0.76
CA ALA A 35 -5.42 7.25 -1.13
C ALA A 35 -4.47 7.19 0.07
N PHE A 36 -4.84 7.74 1.23
CA PHE A 36 -4.04 7.65 2.45
C PHE A 36 -3.94 6.21 2.96
N LEU A 37 -5.04 5.42 2.87
CA LEU A 37 -5.00 4.00 3.24
C LEU A 37 -4.20 3.17 2.24
N LEU A 38 -4.32 3.46 0.95
CA LEU A 38 -3.55 2.80 -0.09
C LEU A 38 -2.04 3.05 0.11
N HIS A 39 -1.66 4.30 0.39
CA HIS A 39 -0.27 4.68 0.67
C HIS A 39 0.23 3.98 1.93
N ALA A 40 -0.50 4.08 3.05
CA ALA A 40 -0.14 3.42 4.30
C ALA A 40 0.05 1.91 4.13
N ALA A 41 -0.83 1.26 3.35
CA ALA A 41 -0.75 -0.18 3.09
C ALA A 41 0.50 -0.60 2.30
N LEU A 42 0.95 0.22 1.33
CA LEU A 42 2.16 -0.06 0.55
C LEU A 42 3.44 0.36 1.29
N SER A 43 3.38 1.38 2.16
CA SER A 43 4.51 1.89 2.96
C SER A 43 4.70 1.16 4.29
N HIS A 44 3.86 0.18 4.59
CA HIS A 44 3.82 -0.52 5.87
C HIS A 44 3.60 0.41 7.08
N THR A 45 2.92 1.54 6.87
CA THR A 45 2.58 2.50 7.92
C THR A 45 1.45 1.92 8.78
N HIS A 46 1.57 2.06 10.10
CA HIS A 46 0.52 1.65 11.02
C HIS A 46 -0.69 2.59 10.89
N VAL A 47 -1.89 2.02 10.96
CA VAL A 47 -3.16 2.74 10.84
C VAL A 47 -3.94 2.54 12.14
N GLU A 48 -4.16 3.62 12.87
CA GLU A 48 -4.94 3.62 14.10
C GLU A 48 -6.32 4.23 13.84
N VAL A 49 -7.37 3.59 14.38
CA VAL A 49 -8.75 4.02 14.21
C VAL A 49 -9.38 4.30 15.57
N THR A 50 -9.72 5.57 15.81
CA THR A 50 -10.36 6.06 17.04
C THR A 50 -11.82 6.43 16.79
N GLY A 51 -12.63 6.46 17.85
CA GLY A 51 -14.03 6.89 17.75
C GLY A 51 -14.96 5.98 16.94
N ALA A 52 -14.50 4.79 16.53
CA ALA A 52 -15.26 3.84 15.72
C ALA A 52 -15.63 2.55 16.48
N ASP A 53 -16.63 1.83 15.99
CA ASP A 53 -17.00 0.50 16.51
C ASP A 53 -15.97 -0.57 16.11
N GLU A 54 -15.96 -1.70 16.84
CA GLU A 54 -15.00 -2.79 16.61
C GLU A 54 -15.10 -3.39 15.20
N ARG A 55 -16.29 -3.31 14.59
CA ARG A 55 -16.51 -3.74 13.22
C ARG A 55 -15.73 -2.87 12.24
N THR A 56 -15.85 -1.56 12.34
CA THR A 56 -15.12 -0.62 11.47
C THR A 56 -13.61 -0.78 11.62
N LYS A 57 -13.11 -0.91 12.86
CA LYS A 57 -11.69 -1.19 13.10
C LYS A 57 -11.24 -2.47 12.42
N THR A 58 -12.03 -3.54 12.55
CA THR A 58 -11.75 -4.82 11.89
C THR A 58 -11.75 -4.70 10.37
N ASP A 59 -12.68 -3.95 9.80
CA ASP A 59 -12.78 -3.75 8.36
C ASP A 59 -11.59 -2.97 7.81
N VAL A 60 -11.13 -1.92 8.50
CA VAL A 60 -9.93 -1.17 8.14
C VAL A 60 -8.70 -2.07 8.19
N VAL A 61 -8.52 -2.86 9.26
CA VAL A 61 -7.39 -3.81 9.36
C VAL A 61 -7.41 -4.82 8.21
N ARG A 62 -8.59 -5.34 7.85
CA ARG A 62 -8.73 -6.27 6.71
C ARG A 62 -8.43 -5.59 5.39
N PHE A 63 -8.90 -4.36 5.19
CA PHE A 63 -8.62 -3.58 4.00
C PHE A 63 -7.11 -3.33 3.83
N ILE A 64 -6.42 -2.87 4.89
CA ILE A 64 -4.97 -2.65 4.86
C ILE A 64 -4.25 -3.94 4.49
N LYS A 65 -4.55 -5.06 5.16
CA LYS A 65 -3.98 -6.38 4.80
C LYS A 65 -4.27 -6.77 3.36
N ALA A 66 -5.48 -6.49 2.87
CA ALA A 66 -5.85 -6.79 1.51
C ALA A 66 -5.07 -5.93 0.51
N ALA A 67 -4.85 -4.64 0.80
CA ALA A 67 -4.13 -3.68 -0.04
C ALA A 67 -2.59 -3.81 0.00
N SER A 68 -2.04 -4.27 1.11
CA SER A 68 -0.59 -4.41 1.32
C SER A 68 0.05 -5.46 0.40
N LEU A 69 1.37 -5.30 0.19
CA LEU A 69 2.21 -6.27 -0.51
C LEU A 69 2.72 -7.43 0.39
N GLN A 70 2.28 -7.48 1.66
CA GLN A 70 2.65 -8.53 2.60
C GLN A 70 2.24 -9.91 2.05
N GLY A 71 3.18 -10.88 2.07
CA GLY A 71 3.00 -12.23 1.52
C GLY A 71 3.54 -12.45 0.09
N LEU A 72 4.05 -11.41 -0.58
CA LEU A 72 4.67 -11.51 -1.92
C LEU A 72 6.20 -11.38 -1.92
N VAL A 73 6.78 -10.96 -0.80
CA VAL A 73 8.22 -11.11 -0.56
C VAL A 73 8.45 -12.59 -0.33
N GLN A 74 9.01 -13.29 -1.32
CA GLN A 74 9.51 -14.64 -1.13
C GLN A 74 10.50 -14.60 0.04
N GLU A 75 10.17 -15.30 1.12
CA GLU A 75 11.16 -15.70 2.12
C GLU A 75 12.18 -16.60 1.41
N GLU A 76 13.28 -16.00 0.92
CA GLU A 76 14.48 -16.75 0.57
C GLU A 76 14.92 -17.53 1.82
N PRO A 77 15.26 -18.84 1.74
CA PRO A 77 15.25 -19.75 2.89
C PRO A 77 16.32 -19.51 3.96
N ASN A 78 17.08 -18.42 3.90
CA ASN A 78 18.25 -18.18 4.75
C ASN A 78 18.24 -16.82 5.46
N THR A 79 17.07 -16.22 5.72
CA THR A 79 16.99 -15.08 6.64
C THR A 79 15.80 -15.21 7.61
N THR A 80 15.99 -16.04 8.63
CA THR A 80 15.22 -15.99 9.89
C THR A 80 15.49 -14.68 10.63
N ALA A 81 15.06 -13.55 10.07
CA ALA A 81 15.08 -12.24 10.71
C ALA A 81 14.19 -11.20 10.00
N LEU A 82 13.05 -11.56 9.41
CA LEU A 82 12.11 -10.57 8.84
C LEU A 82 10.81 -10.46 9.63
N CYS A 83 10.93 -10.19 10.93
CA CYS A 83 9.81 -9.67 11.73
C CYS A 83 10.27 -8.73 12.87
N LYS A 84 11.55 -8.31 12.89
CA LYS A 84 12.10 -7.44 13.95
C LYS A 84 13.19 -6.47 13.46
N SER A 85 12.96 -5.83 12.32
CA SER A 85 13.65 -4.58 12.00
C SER A 85 12.61 -3.55 11.56
N VAL A 86 11.69 -3.24 12.48
CA VAL A 86 11.10 -1.90 12.54
C VAL A 86 12.28 -0.97 12.78
N SER A 87 12.85 -0.47 11.69
CA SER A 87 13.86 0.57 11.74
C SER A 87 13.17 1.81 12.29
N GLU A 88 13.79 2.38 13.32
CA GLU A 88 13.45 3.63 14.03
C GLU A 88 13.48 4.83 13.09
N THR A 89 12.58 4.83 12.12
CA THR A 89 12.14 6.04 11.42
C THR A 89 10.78 6.31 12.01
N SER A 90 10.66 7.45 12.68
CA SER A 90 9.43 7.98 13.27
C SER A 90 8.38 8.21 12.18
N HIS A 91 7.83 7.13 11.63
CA HIS A 91 6.69 7.17 10.76
C HIS A 91 5.49 7.42 11.66
N SER A 92 4.97 8.64 11.59
CA SER A 92 3.75 9.01 12.27
C SER A 92 2.62 8.11 11.77
N ASP A 93 1.96 7.40 12.68
CA ASP A 93 0.83 6.55 12.36
C ASP A 93 -0.27 7.35 11.65
N LEU A 94 -0.91 6.75 10.65
CA LEU A 94 -2.10 7.33 10.04
C LEU A 94 -3.25 7.16 11.03
N LEU A 95 -3.74 8.28 11.58
CA LEU A 95 -4.87 8.26 12.51
C LEU A 95 -6.16 8.57 11.76
N ILE A 96 -7.18 7.74 11.98
CA ILE A 96 -8.54 7.94 11.49
C ILE A 96 -9.44 8.15 12.71
N ASP A 97 -10.00 9.34 12.84
CA ASP A 97 -10.98 9.61 13.90
C ASP A 97 -12.40 9.68 13.34
N CYS A 98 -13.26 8.76 13.82
CA CYS A 98 -14.66 8.66 13.43
C CYS A 98 -15.62 9.29 14.46
N SER A 99 -15.11 9.98 15.48
CA SER A 99 -15.92 10.52 16.59
C SER A 99 -16.94 11.59 16.17
N SER A 100 -16.65 12.35 15.10
CA SER A 100 -17.44 13.47 14.59
C SER A 100 -18.49 13.11 13.53
N GLY A 101 -18.73 11.82 13.26
CA GLY A 101 -19.66 11.35 12.23
C GLY A 101 -19.06 11.29 10.82
N GLU A 102 -18.24 12.27 10.44
CA GLU A 102 -17.31 12.17 9.30
C GLU A 102 -15.92 11.75 9.78
N ALA A 103 -15.26 10.88 9.02
CA ALA A 103 -13.91 10.42 9.33
C ALA A 103 -12.88 11.52 9.05
N THR A 104 -12.11 11.90 10.07
CA THR A 104 -11.00 12.85 9.94
C THR A 104 -9.67 12.12 9.97
N PHE A 105 -8.65 12.69 9.30
CA PHE A 105 -7.37 12.05 9.10
C PHE A 105 -6.23 12.96 9.54
N THR A 106 -5.23 12.38 10.22
CA THR A 106 -3.97 13.06 10.53
C THR A 106 -2.79 12.24 10.03
N ASN A 107 -1.67 12.89 9.72
CA ASN A 107 -0.51 12.26 9.04
C ASN A 107 -0.89 11.73 7.64
N THR A 108 -1.61 12.56 6.88
CA THR A 108 -2.13 12.24 5.55
C THR A 108 -1.04 12.29 4.49
N VAL A 109 -0.24 11.22 4.41
CA VAL A 109 0.73 11.02 3.33
C VAL A 109 0.05 10.28 2.17
N THR A 110 0.25 10.77 0.95
CA THR A 110 -0.18 10.14 -0.31
C THR A 110 0.85 10.43 -1.40
N ASN A 111 0.67 9.81 -2.56
CA ASN A 111 1.43 10.09 -3.76
C ASN A 111 0.51 10.01 -5.00
N ARG A 112 1.03 10.49 -6.15
CA ARG A 112 0.26 10.53 -7.40
C ARG A 112 -0.28 9.15 -7.78
N PHE A 113 0.50 8.10 -7.55
CA PHE A 113 0.06 6.74 -7.82
C PHE A 113 -1.23 6.40 -7.05
N CYS A 114 -1.27 6.61 -5.73
CA CYS A 114 -2.46 6.35 -4.92
C CYS A 114 -3.64 7.25 -5.31
N ASP A 115 -3.38 8.52 -5.62
CA ASP A 115 -4.43 9.49 -5.99
C ASP A 115 -5.13 9.12 -7.30
N GLU A 116 -4.40 8.59 -8.29
CA GLU A 116 -4.95 8.15 -9.58
C GLU A 116 -5.99 7.02 -9.44
N TRP A 117 -5.99 6.27 -8.33
CA TRP A 117 -6.97 5.21 -8.07
C TRP A 117 -8.25 5.70 -7.39
N ILE A 118 -8.26 6.91 -6.80
CA ILE A 118 -9.42 7.46 -6.09
C ILE A 118 -10.71 7.38 -6.93
N PRO A 119 -10.72 7.86 -8.21
CA PRO A 119 -11.96 7.86 -8.98
C PRO A 119 -12.50 6.46 -9.21
N ALA A 120 -11.64 5.44 -9.39
CA ALA A 120 -12.08 4.08 -9.59
C ALA A 120 -12.81 3.52 -8.34
N PHE A 121 -12.23 3.74 -7.15
CA PHE A 121 -12.82 3.31 -5.89
C PHE A 121 -14.15 4.03 -5.60
N VAL A 122 -14.18 5.36 -5.70
CA VAL A 122 -15.39 6.14 -5.42
C VAL A 122 -16.53 5.76 -6.37
N ASN A 123 -16.26 5.71 -7.69
CA ASN A 123 -17.28 5.34 -8.68
C ASN A 123 -17.82 3.90 -8.46
N ALA A 124 -16.98 2.96 -8.07
CA ALA A 124 -17.41 1.59 -7.81
C ALA A 124 -18.23 1.46 -6.51
N ALA A 125 -17.92 2.28 -5.50
CA ALA A 125 -18.64 2.35 -4.25
C ALA A 125 -20.03 3.00 -4.42
N GLU A 126 -20.14 4.08 -5.19
CA GLU A 126 -21.43 4.72 -5.53
C GLU A 126 -22.39 3.77 -6.26
N ARG A 127 -21.84 2.87 -7.09
CA ARG A 127 -22.62 1.84 -7.81
C ARG A 127 -22.94 0.61 -6.95
N PHE A 128 -22.54 0.61 -5.68
CA PHE A 128 -22.69 -0.51 -4.75
C PHE A 128 -22.20 -1.84 -5.34
N ASN A 129 -20.97 -1.86 -5.88
CA ASN A 129 -20.37 -3.07 -6.46
C ASN A 129 -19.11 -3.53 -5.69
N PRO A 130 -19.27 -4.32 -4.62
CA PRO A 130 -18.16 -4.80 -3.79
C PRO A 130 -17.18 -5.72 -4.51
N PHE A 131 -17.63 -6.49 -5.52
CA PHE A 131 -16.73 -7.32 -6.32
C PHE A 131 -15.85 -6.48 -7.25
N LEU A 132 -16.42 -5.44 -7.85
CA LEU A 132 -15.64 -4.48 -8.64
C LEU A 132 -14.60 -3.77 -7.77
N LEU A 133 -14.97 -3.36 -6.56
CA LEU A 133 -14.02 -2.78 -5.60
C LEU A 133 -12.87 -3.73 -5.28
N ARG A 134 -13.15 -5.02 -5.10
CA ARG A 134 -12.11 -6.04 -4.92
C ARG A 134 -11.21 -6.15 -6.16
N GLN A 135 -11.79 -6.18 -7.35
CA GLN A 135 -11.01 -6.22 -8.60
C GLN A 135 -10.13 -4.97 -8.77
N ILE A 136 -10.64 -3.79 -8.43
CA ILE A 136 -9.87 -2.54 -8.46
C ILE A 136 -8.69 -2.64 -7.48
N LEU A 137 -8.93 -3.13 -6.26
CA LEU A 137 -7.89 -3.36 -5.26
C LEU A 137 -6.83 -4.35 -5.74
N ASP A 138 -7.23 -5.46 -6.34
CA ASP A 138 -6.32 -6.46 -6.89
C ASP A 138 -5.49 -5.88 -8.06
N ASN A 139 -6.10 -5.05 -8.92
CA ASN A 139 -5.38 -4.34 -10.00
C ASN A 139 -4.38 -3.31 -9.47
N PHE A 140 -4.77 -2.55 -8.44
CA PHE A 140 -3.89 -1.61 -7.73
C PHE A 140 -2.64 -2.34 -7.22
N LYS A 141 -2.83 -3.47 -6.53
CA LYS A 141 -1.73 -4.30 -6.05
C LYS A 141 -0.86 -4.83 -7.17
N LEU A 142 -1.48 -5.38 -8.20
CA LEU A 142 -0.78 -5.93 -9.35
C LEU A 142 0.15 -4.88 -9.97
N LYS A 143 -0.35 -3.64 -10.11
CA LYS A 143 0.44 -2.53 -10.63
C LYS A 143 1.60 -2.16 -9.70
N ALA A 144 1.37 -2.06 -8.38
CA ALA A 144 2.43 -1.80 -7.41
C ALA A 144 3.51 -2.90 -7.42
N ILE A 145 3.13 -4.17 -7.56
CA ILE A 145 4.05 -5.32 -7.67
C ILE A 145 4.88 -5.22 -8.95
N GLN A 146 4.25 -4.88 -10.09
CA GLN A 146 4.95 -4.70 -11.36
C GLN A 146 6.00 -3.59 -11.24
N ASP A 147 5.63 -2.46 -10.64
CA ASP A 147 6.54 -1.33 -10.47
C ASP A 147 7.70 -1.67 -9.52
N MET A 148 7.44 -2.41 -8.45
CA MET A 148 8.47 -2.96 -7.56
C MET A 148 9.45 -3.87 -8.30
N ASN A 149 8.94 -4.81 -9.09
CA ASN A 149 9.78 -5.73 -9.87
C ASN A 149 10.60 -5.01 -10.94
N ASN A 150 10.05 -3.97 -11.56
CA ASN A 150 10.78 -3.12 -12.49
C ASN A 150 11.92 -2.39 -11.78
N LEU A 151 11.66 -1.79 -10.61
CA LEU A 151 12.68 -1.12 -9.81
C LEU A 151 13.84 -2.08 -9.45
N LYS A 152 13.53 -3.29 -8.95
CA LYS A 152 14.56 -4.30 -8.63
C LYS A 152 15.47 -4.61 -9.82
N ARG A 153 14.87 -4.75 -11.01
CA ARG A 153 15.63 -4.99 -12.25
C ARG A 153 16.50 -3.79 -12.61
N PHE A 154 15.99 -2.57 -12.45
CA PHE A 154 16.77 -1.36 -12.70
C PHE A 154 17.94 -1.20 -11.73
N ILE A 155 17.75 -1.44 -10.44
CA ILE A 155 18.81 -1.34 -9.42
C ILE A 155 19.97 -2.28 -9.78
N ARG A 156 19.68 -3.57 -10.08
CA ARG A 156 20.70 -4.53 -10.50
C ARG A 156 21.44 -4.10 -11.77
N GLN A 157 20.75 -3.48 -12.73
CA GLN A 157 21.39 -2.98 -13.95
C GLN A 157 22.22 -1.71 -13.71
N ALA A 158 21.80 -0.86 -12.76
CA ALA A 158 22.46 0.39 -12.43
C ALA A 158 23.83 0.17 -11.77
N GLU A 159 24.05 -0.99 -11.13
CA GLU A 159 25.38 -1.41 -10.63
C GLU A 159 26.45 -1.41 -11.72
N MET A 160 26.05 -1.70 -12.97
CA MET A 160 26.97 -1.86 -14.10
C MET A 160 26.82 -0.77 -15.16
N SER A 161 25.86 0.16 -15.03
CA SER A 161 25.54 1.11 -16.10
C SER A 161 24.89 2.41 -15.61
N HIS A 162 25.57 3.53 -15.85
CA HIS A 162 25.01 4.86 -15.62
C HIS A 162 23.75 5.14 -16.46
N TYR A 163 23.63 4.54 -17.65
CA TYR A 163 22.42 4.67 -18.46
C TYR A 163 21.24 3.94 -17.81
N ALA A 164 21.47 2.78 -17.20
CA ALA A 164 20.42 2.08 -16.45
C ALA A 164 19.99 2.88 -15.21
N LEU A 165 20.92 3.55 -14.53
CA LEU A 165 20.62 4.47 -13.43
C LEU A 165 19.71 5.61 -13.90
N PHE A 166 20.03 6.26 -15.03
CA PHE A 166 19.18 7.30 -15.62
C PHE A 166 17.77 6.80 -15.96
N ARG A 167 17.64 5.61 -16.57
CA ARG A 167 16.32 5.01 -16.84
C ARG A 167 15.54 4.71 -15.56
N CYS A 168 16.23 4.33 -14.49
CA CYS A 168 15.62 4.13 -13.18
C CYS A 168 15.02 5.44 -12.66
N CYS A 169 15.75 6.56 -12.75
CA CYS A 169 15.23 7.88 -12.40
C CYS A 169 13.97 8.24 -13.19
N LEU A 170 14.00 8.10 -14.53
CA LEU A 170 12.84 8.38 -15.38
C LEU A 170 11.63 7.52 -15.01
N PHE A 171 11.87 6.23 -14.74
CA PHE A 171 10.82 5.33 -14.28
C PHE A 171 10.19 5.80 -12.97
N LEU A 172 11.01 6.13 -11.95
CA LEU A 172 10.54 6.58 -10.64
C LEU A 172 9.73 7.89 -10.73
N GLN A 173 10.12 8.81 -11.62
CA GLN A 173 9.35 10.04 -11.89
C GLN A 173 8.02 9.77 -12.58
N SER A 174 8.00 8.79 -13.50
CA SER A 174 6.81 8.50 -14.30
C SER A 174 5.77 7.65 -13.56
N CYS A 175 6.17 6.74 -12.67
CA CYS A 175 5.25 5.82 -12.00
C CYS A 175 4.41 6.46 -10.88
N GLY A 176 4.82 7.62 -10.35
CA GLY A 176 4.09 8.33 -9.30
C GLY A 176 4.12 7.67 -7.91
N ASN A 177 4.82 6.53 -7.76
CA ASN A 177 4.93 5.74 -6.51
C ASN A 177 6.37 5.69 -5.98
N GLY A 178 7.23 6.62 -6.40
CA GLY A 178 8.68 6.53 -6.22
C GLY A 178 9.13 6.48 -4.75
N ASP A 179 8.46 7.23 -3.88
CA ASP A 179 8.70 7.27 -2.43
C ASP A 179 8.53 5.88 -1.81
N VAL A 180 7.39 5.23 -2.07
CA VAL A 180 7.07 3.91 -1.52
C VAL A 180 7.95 2.83 -2.13
N LEU A 181 8.24 2.93 -3.44
CA LEU A 181 9.10 1.97 -4.12
C LEU A 181 10.53 2.01 -3.57
N LEU A 182 11.11 3.20 -3.36
CA LEU A 182 12.45 3.37 -2.80
C LEU A 182 12.52 2.94 -1.34
N GLN A 183 11.53 3.29 -0.52
CA GLN A 183 11.45 2.85 0.88
C GLN A 183 11.46 1.32 0.98
N ASN A 184 10.63 0.65 0.18
CA ASN A 184 10.56 -0.82 0.17
C ASN A 184 11.83 -1.46 -0.40
N ALA A 185 12.38 -0.92 -1.49
CA ALA A 185 13.63 -1.41 -2.06
C ALA A 185 14.81 -1.28 -1.08
N ARG A 186 14.85 -0.19 -0.30
CA ARG A 186 15.86 0.00 0.76
C ARG A 186 15.73 -1.06 1.85
N ALA A 187 14.51 -1.35 2.29
CA ALA A 187 14.27 -2.38 3.30
C ALA A 187 14.73 -3.76 2.81
N GLU A 188 14.39 -4.13 1.57
CA GLU A 188 14.74 -5.41 0.96
C GLU A 188 16.25 -5.55 0.68
N HIS A 189 16.92 -4.46 0.29
CA HIS A 189 18.34 -4.45 -0.05
C HIS A 189 19.25 -3.98 1.10
N SER A 190 18.75 -3.90 2.33
CA SER A 190 19.50 -3.41 3.50
C SER A 190 20.84 -4.13 3.72
N GLY A 191 20.98 -5.39 3.28
CA GLY A 191 22.23 -6.17 3.33
C GLY A 191 23.17 -6.01 2.13
N LEU A 192 22.83 -5.21 1.12
CA LEU A 192 23.60 -5.03 -0.13
C LEU A 192 24.07 -3.57 -0.27
N PRO A 193 25.33 -3.26 0.06
CA PRO A 193 25.86 -1.89 0.06
C PRO A 193 25.74 -1.18 -1.30
N GLU A 194 25.97 -1.90 -2.40
CA GLU A 194 25.92 -1.36 -3.76
C GLU A 194 24.50 -0.90 -4.13
N ALA A 195 23.50 -1.74 -3.84
CA ALA A 195 22.09 -1.42 -4.06
C ALA A 195 21.65 -0.24 -3.18
N CYS A 196 22.06 -0.20 -1.91
CA CYS A 196 21.80 0.93 -1.02
C CYS A 196 22.43 2.25 -1.52
N SER A 197 23.65 2.19 -2.07
CA SER A 197 24.31 3.35 -2.66
C SER A 197 23.54 3.89 -3.87
N ILE A 198 23.09 2.99 -4.75
CA ILE A 198 22.24 3.34 -5.91
C ILE A 198 20.93 3.98 -5.45
N ILE A 199 20.24 3.38 -4.48
CA ILE A 199 18.98 3.91 -3.93
C ILE A 199 19.18 5.32 -3.37
N ARG A 200 20.25 5.55 -2.60
CA ARG A 200 20.57 6.88 -2.07
C ARG A 200 20.78 7.91 -3.19
N VAL A 201 21.54 7.54 -4.22
CA VAL A 201 21.77 8.42 -5.38
C VAL A 201 20.45 8.74 -6.10
N LEU A 202 19.56 7.75 -6.26
CA LEU A 202 18.23 7.97 -6.85
C LEU A 202 17.39 8.94 -6.02
N GLU A 203 17.38 8.80 -4.70
CA GLU A 203 16.68 9.72 -3.79
C GLU A 203 17.22 11.15 -3.87
N GLU A 204 18.54 11.32 -3.91
CA GLU A 204 19.20 12.62 -4.08
C GLU A 204 18.77 13.29 -5.39
N PHE A 205 18.86 12.56 -6.52
CA PHE A 205 18.45 13.08 -7.83
C PHE A 205 16.97 13.46 -7.91
N LEU A 206 16.08 12.68 -7.29
CA LEU A 206 14.65 12.98 -7.26
C LEU A 206 14.35 14.20 -6.40
N SER A 207 15.05 14.35 -5.27
CA SER A 207 14.91 15.50 -4.38
C SER A 207 15.38 16.80 -5.03
N GLU A 208 16.52 16.77 -5.71
CA GLU A 208 17.06 17.93 -6.45
C GLU A 208 16.11 18.37 -7.57
N GLN A 209 15.55 17.43 -8.33
CA GLN A 209 14.62 17.77 -9.42
C GLN A 209 13.26 18.29 -8.91
N ALA A 210 12.77 17.77 -7.79
CA ALA A 210 11.57 18.31 -7.15
C ALA A 210 11.79 19.76 -6.70
N ALA A 211 12.98 20.08 -6.17
CA ALA A 211 13.33 21.44 -5.78
C ALA A 211 13.43 22.41 -6.97
N ILE A 212 13.92 21.94 -8.13
CA ILE A 212 13.99 22.74 -9.37
C ILE A 212 12.58 23.00 -9.95
N THR A 213 11.68 22.02 -9.87
CA THR A 213 10.32 22.13 -10.45
C THR A 213 9.39 23.01 -9.60
N ALA A 214 9.73 23.22 -8.32
CA ALA A 214 8.97 24.05 -7.39
C ALA A 214 9.35 25.55 -7.42
N GLN A 215 10.31 25.94 -8.27
CA GLN A 215 10.71 27.32 -8.55
C GLN A 215 10.05 27.84 -9.82
#